data_AF-A0A0B3S9Q7-F1
#
_entry.id   AF-A0A0B3S9Q7-F1
#
_cell.length_a   1.000
_cell.length_b   1.000
_cell.length_c   1.000
_cell.angle_alpha   90.00
_cell.angle_beta   90.00
_cell.angle_gamma   90.00
#
_symmetry.space_group_name_H-M   'P 1'
#
loop_
_entity.id
_entity.type
_entity.pdbx_description
1 polymer ?
#
loop_
_entity_poly.entity_id
_entity_poly.type
_entity_poly.pdbx_seq_one_letter_code
_entity_poly.pdbx_strand_id
1 'polypeptide(L)'
;MNRIFLLLSALCLSSPAAAQPIYSDGVTQYASVQSQQWVNCAKEGKDCEPGTSDLVITRYGISEDFTFFITKGLEKVPCKNFWGDPSRGTDKECAYIRENLFGVPPDETFAKVADEGKDFSNPNGEYRWVRYGTGGKWAYTLIGGSNSQKIACTNDYFGFDPVKGSDKVCQMGDAYTLGYGEVIECATEDRECQMNVGDVVMVRYGAEDRYDIRFVHHTGNAFPCENNFFGVDPIHTGKRCYYQAQKPLSVNTVGRWEKVISCDGKNCPISHEISVGTTKTNSWTTTQQWGITVTESMEAGLTILGTGVKASASISQSYAASFAFTSALSKSVTQNYTATCDPSGEYSSRALWQFSTGTGETCLESGTCDGATFTAEYLCVGDAPGDYVGPACIPGYCADELCTVCTYEDAAAE
;
A
#
# COMPACT_ATOMS: atom_id res chain seq x y z
N MET A 1 -72.81 -6.86 6.64
CA MET A 1 -71.96 -5.72 7.01
C MET A 1 -70.57 -5.98 6.46
N ASN A 2 -70.29 -5.46 5.26
CA ASN A 2 -69.03 -5.66 4.53
C ASN A 2 -67.95 -4.72 5.07
N ARG A 3 -66.81 -5.27 5.48
CA ARG A 3 -65.59 -4.51 5.81
C ARG A 3 -64.78 -4.30 4.54
N ILE A 4 -64.56 -3.04 4.19
CA ILE A 4 -63.67 -2.57 3.12
C ILE A 4 -62.24 -2.56 3.69
N PHE A 5 -61.32 -3.30 3.07
CA PHE A 5 -59.88 -3.17 3.29
C PHE A 5 -59.32 -2.24 2.21
N LEU A 6 -58.78 -1.09 2.63
CA LEU A 6 -58.01 -0.16 1.81
C LEU A 6 -56.54 -0.66 1.76
N LEU A 7 -56.06 -1.01 0.58
CA LEU A 7 -54.65 -1.19 0.27
C LEU A 7 -54.06 0.18 -0.12
N LEU A 8 -53.19 0.73 0.72
CA LEU A 8 -52.28 1.81 0.34
C LEU A 8 -51.05 1.22 -0.35
N SER A 9 -50.93 1.44 -1.66
CA SER A 9 -49.72 1.21 -2.43
C SER A 9 -48.73 2.37 -2.22
N ALA A 10 -47.63 2.11 -1.52
CA ALA A 10 -46.50 3.03 -1.45
C ALA A 10 -45.66 2.91 -2.74
N LEU A 11 -45.72 3.93 -3.59
CA LEU A 11 -44.81 4.12 -4.71
C LEU A 11 -43.44 4.56 -4.17
N CYS A 12 -42.47 3.65 -4.13
CA CYS A 12 -41.06 3.99 -3.96
C CYS A 12 -40.58 4.72 -5.22
N LEU A 13 -40.48 6.05 -5.14
CA LEU A 13 -39.71 6.85 -6.09
C LEU A 13 -38.22 6.57 -5.82
N SER A 14 -37.61 5.70 -6.62
CA SER A 14 -36.16 5.60 -6.70
C SER A 14 -35.62 6.89 -7.33
N SER A 15 -34.75 7.60 -6.62
CA SER A 15 -33.99 8.71 -7.19
C SER A 15 -33.24 8.25 -8.43
N PRO A 16 -33.17 9.06 -9.51
CA PRO A 16 -32.35 8.72 -10.66
C PRO A 16 -30.89 8.62 -10.20
N ALA A 17 -30.25 7.47 -10.49
CA ALA A 17 -28.82 7.32 -10.37
C ALA A 17 -28.17 8.40 -11.26
N ALA A 18 -27.54 9.39 -10.65
CA ALA A 18 -26.67 10.29 -11.37
C ALA A 18 -25.55 9.43 -11.99
N ALA A 19 -25.53 9.32 -13.31
CA ALA A 19 -24.44 8.68 -14.01
C ALA A 19 -23.15 9.42 -13.63
N GLN A 20 -22.21 8.72 -13.00
CA GLN A 20 -20.90 9.29 -12.72
C GLN A 20 -20.22 9.59 -14.06
N PRO A 21 -19.64 10.79 -14.24
CA PRO A 21 -18.92 11.12 -15.45
C PRO A 21 -17.73 10.17 -15.62
N ILE A 22 -17.66 9.53 -16.78
CA ILE A 22 -16.52 8.71 -17.20
C ILE A 22 -15.40 9.67 -17.57
N TYR A 23 -14.52 9.99 -16.62
CA TYR A 23 -13.21 10.55 -16.93
C TYR A 23 -12.26 9.39 -17.21
N SER A 24 -11.56 9.44 -18.35
CA SER A 24 -10.46 8.51 -18.59
C SER A 24 -9.39 8.83 -17.56
N ASP A 25 -9.20 7.95 -16.59
CA ASP A 25 -8.14 8.01 -15.60
C ASP A 25 -6.78 7.81 -16.29
N GLY A 26 -6.33 8.88 -16.93
CA GLY A 26 -5.19 8.86 -17.81
C GLY A 26 -3.88 8.98 -17.03
N VAL A 27 -3.87 9.18 -15.71
CA VAL A 27 -2.62 9.32 -14.94
C VAL A 27 -2.21 8.00 -14.29
N THR A 28 -3.18 7.20 -13.82
CA THR A 28 -2.91 5.85 -13.29
C THR A 28 -2.29 4.92 -14.34
N GLN A 29 -2.64 5.07 -15.62
CA GLN A 29 -2.00 4.32 -16.73
C GLN A 29 -0.47 4.50 -16.79
N TYR A 30 0.06 5.66 -16.41
CA TYR A 30 1.49 5.96 -16.46
C TYR A 30 2.22 5.74 -15.13
N ALA A 31 1.46 5.62 -14.05
CA ALA A 31 1.95 5.10 -12.76
C ALA A 31 1.86 3.57 -12.71
N SER A 32 1.37 2.91 -13.77
CA SER A 32 1.03 1.49 -13.73
C SER A 32 2.24 0.62 -13.42
N VAL A 33 2.08 -0.17 -12.37
CA VAL A 33 2.96 -1.30 -12.04
C VAL A 33 2.55 -2.45 -12.95
N GLN A 34 3.51 -3.18 -13.53
CA GLN A 34 3.18 -4.43 -14.21
C GLN A 34 2.47 -5.34 -13.22
N SER A 35 1.25 -5.78 -13.54
CA SER A 35 0.45 -6.66 -12.69
C SER A 35 1.19 -7.98 -12.47
N GLN A 36 1.85 -8.13 -11.32
CA GLN A 36 2.29 -9.44 -10.89
C GLN A 36 1.16 -10.06 -10.09
N GLN A 37 0.63 -11.15 -10.64
CA GLN A 37 -0.45 -11.90 -10.05
C GLN A 37 0.13 -13.00 -9.17
N TRP A 38 -0.61 -13.33 -8.12
CA TRP A 38 -0.37 -14.51 -7.31
C TRP A 38 -0.35 -15.77 -8.19
N VAL A 39 0.76 -16.49 -8.17
CA VAL A 39 0.95 -17.74 -8.92
C VAL A 39 0.65 -18.91 -8.02
N ASN A 40 -0.49 -19.58 -8.25
CA ASN A 40 -0.82 -20.83 -7.55
C ASN A 40 0.27 -21.88 -7.82
N CYS A 41 0.81 -22.47 -6.76
CA CYS A 41 1.98 -23.34 -6.87
C CYS A 41 1.84 -24.69 -6.16
N ALA A 42 1.02 -24.80 -5.11
CA ALA A 42 0.90 -26.03 -4.36
C ALA A 42 -0.45 -26.16 -3.65
N LYS A 43 -0.92 -27.40 -3.47
CA LYS A 43 -1.99 -27.73 -2.53
C LYS A 43 -1.40 -28.03 -1.15
N GLU A 44 -2.22 -27.93 -0.11
CA GLU A 44 -1.85 -28.27 1.27
C GLU A 44 -1.13 -29.64 1.35
N GLY A 45 -0.02 -29.67 2.09
CA GLY A 45 0.85 -30.82 2.26
C GLY A 45 1.87 -31.04 1.12
N LYS A 46 1.93 -30.16 0.11
CA LYS A 46 2.96 -30.17 -0.95
C LYS A 46 3.97 -29.04 -0.79
N ASP A 47 4.95 -28.98 -1.67
CA ASP A 47 5.93 -27.89 -1.72
C ASP A 47 5.64 -26.98 -2.92
N CYS A 48 5.71 -25.67 -2.69
CA CYS A 48 5.70 -24.63 -3.70
C CYS A 48 7.11 -24.46 -4.27
N GLU A 49 7.26 -24.34 -5.59
CA GLU A 49 8.56 -24.20 -6.27
C GLU A 49 8.59 -22.85 -7.03
N PRO A 50 9.02 -21.74 -6.41
CA PRO A 50 8.93 -20.41 -7.01
C PRO A 50 9.85 -20.19 -8.23
N GLY A 51 10.85 -21.05 -8.43
CA GLY A 51 11.77 -20.99 -9.56
C GLY A 51 12.65 -19.73 -9.58
N THR A 52 12.90 -19.12 -8.42
CA THR A 52 13.78 -17.94 -8.27
C THR A 52 14.62 -18.05 -7.00
N SER A 53 15.79 -17.41 -7.01
CA SER A 53 16.63 -17.22 -5.81
C SER A 53 16.31 -15.92 -5.06
N ASP A 54 15.47 -15.07 -5.62
CA ASP A 54 15.11 -13.79 -5.03
C ASP A 54 14.12 -13.96 -3.86
N LEU A 55 13.75 -12.83 -3.25
CA LEU A 55 12.70 -12.81 -2.24
C LEU A 55 11.38 -13.27 -2.84
N VAL A 56 10.65 -14.09 -2.10
CA VAL A 56 9.34 -14.61 -2.47
C VAL A 56 8.42 -14.49 -1.26
N ILE A 57 7.24 -13.95 -1.50
CA ILE A 57 6.14 -13.99 -0.55
C ILE A 57 5.20 -15.10 -0.98
N THR A 58 4.90 -16.02 -0.07
CA THR A 58 3.94 -17.09 -0.29
C THR A 58 2.74 -16.85 0.63
N ARG A 59 1.53 -16.81 0.06
CA ARG A 59 0.30 -16.86 0.85
C ARG A 59 -0.18 -18.30 0.94
N TYR A 60 -0.72 -18.67 2.09
CA TYR A 60 -1.28 -19.98 2.36
C TYR A 60 -2.67 -19.83 2.95
N GLY A 61 -3.65 -20.50 2.36
CA GLY A 61 -5.04 -20.34 2.75
C GLY A 61 -6.02 -20.70 1.63
N ILE A 62 -7.23 -20.17 1.70
CA ILE A 62 -8.28 -20.38 0.70
C ILE A 62 -9.22 -19.17 0.67
N SER A 63 -9.75 -18.86 -0.52
CA SER A 63 -10.63 -17.70 -0.75
C SER A 63 -9.96 -16.37 -0.39
N GLU A 64 -10.28 -15.78 0.76
CA GLU A 64 -9.75 -14.51 1.29
C GLU A 64 -9.15 -14.70 2.71
N ASP A 65 -8.96 -15.95 3.15
CA ASP A 65 -8.38 -16.26 4.46
C ASP A 65 -6.96 -16.76 4.25
N PHE A 66 -5.97 -15.90 4.50
CA PHE A 66 -4.56 -16.19 4.22
C PHE A 66 -3.64 -15.81 5.38
N THR A 67 -2.60 -16.62 5.57
CA THR A 67 -1.37 -16.21 6.24
C THR A 67 -0.22 -16.13 5.24
N PHE A 68 0.78 -15.30 5.52
CA PHE A 68 1.88 -15.04 4.60
C PHE A 68 3.22 -15.50 5.17
N PHE A 69 4.04 -16.05 4.29
CA PHE A 69 5.40 -16.50 4.55
C PHE A 69 6.35 -15.79 3.62
N ILE A 70 7.51 -15.42 4.14
CA ILE A 70 8.49 -14.63 3.40
C ILE A 70 9.79 -15.42 3.39
N THR A 71 10.31 -15.69 2.21
CA THR A 71 11.50 -16.54 2.02
C THR A 71 12.39 -15.98 0.92
N LYS A 72 13.66 -16.39 0.89
CA LYS A 72 14.61 -16.03 -0.16
C LYS A 72 15.52 -17.22 -0.47
N GLY A 73 15.86 -17.42 -1.74
CA GLY A 73 16.84 -18.43 -2.15
C GLY A 73 16.38 -19.88 -2.05
N LEU A 74 15.11 -20.14 -1.70
CA LEU A 74 14.60 -21.49 -1.50
C LEU A 74 14.04 -22.07 -2.80
N GLU A 75 14.49 -23.27 -3.14
CA GLU A 75 13.93 -24.05 -4.26
C GLU A 75 12.53 -24.55 -3.95
N LYS A 76 12.26 -24.86 -2.67
CA LYS A 76 11.00 -25.42 -2.18
C LYS A 76 10.54 -24.68 -0.93
N VAL A 77 9.31 -24.17 -0.97
CA VAL A 77 8.63 -23.56 0.17
C VAL A 77 7.48 -24.49 0.60
N PRO A 78 7.49 -25.03 1.84
CA PRO A 78 6.45 -25.95 2.27
C PRO A 78 5.06 -25.30 2.31
N CYS A 79 4.06 -25.95 1.73
CA CYS A 79 2.67 -25.51 1.76
C CYS A 79 1.89 -26.27 2.85
N LYS A 80 2.00 -25.88 4.12
CA LYS A 80 1.43 -26.61 5.27
C LYS A 80 1.16 -25.69 6.47
N ASN A 81 0.41 -26.16 7.47
CA ASN A 81 -0.02 -25.42 8.68
C ASN A 81 1.09 -25.10 9.71
N PHE A 82 2.38 -25.08 9.33
CA PHE A 82 3.46 -24.97 10.32
C PHE A 82 3.48 -23.63 11.04
N TRP A 83 3.04 -22.58 10.36
CA TRP A 83 2.77 -21.26 10.92
C TRP A 83 1.27 -20.99 10.82
N GLY A 84 0.48 -21.89 11.40
CA GLY A 84 -0.94 -21.67 11.64
C GLY A 84 -1.88 -22.21 10.56
N ASP A 85 -3.15 -22.30 10.94
CA ASP A 85 -4.23 -22.74 10.07
C ASP A 85 -5.25 -21.60 9.90
N PRO A 86 -5.17 -20.82 8.80
CA PRO A 86 -6.07 -19.70 8.58
C PRO A 86 -7.51 -20.15 8.29
N SER A 87 -7.74 -21.40 7.89
CA SER A 87 -9.06 -21.89 7.48
C SER A 87 -9.25 -23.35 7.92
N ARG A 88 -9.57 -23.51 9.21
CA ARG A 88 -9.62 -24.81 9.86
C ARG A 88 -10.59 -25.78 9.20
N GLY A 89 -10.11 -27.00 8.95
CA GLY A 89 -10.92 -28.09 8.41
C GLY A 89 -11.25 -27.94 6.92
N THR A 90 -10.57 -27.03 6.21
CA THR A 90 -10.68 -26.87 4.77
C THR A 90 -9.32 -27.07 4.10
N ASP A 91 -9.35 -27.63 2.88
CA ASP A 91 -8.15 -27.83 2.07
C ASP A 91 -7.65 -26.47 1.58
N LYS A 92 -6.41 -26.13 1.94
CA LYS A 92 -5.79 -24.86 1.55
C LYS A 92 -4.86 -25.02 0.35
N GLU A 93 -4.43 -23.89 -0.18
CA GLU A 93 -3.44 -23.83 -1.25
C GLU A 93 -2.43 -22.72 -1.00
N CYS A 94 -1.30 -22.83 -1.69
CA CYS A 94 -0.28 -21.81 -1.73
C CYS A 94 -0.24 -21.15 -3.09
N ALA A 95 -0.07 -19.83 -3.04
CA ALA A 95 0.32 -19.02 -4.17
C ALA A 95 1.52 -18.16 -3.78
N TYR A 96 2.38 -17.84 -4.73
CA TYR A 96 3.52 -16.97 -4.48
C TYR A 96 3.52 -15.74 -5.38
N ILE A 97 4.27 -14.73 -4.95
CA ILE A 97 4.55 -13.49 -5.65
C ILE A 97 6.00 -13.10 -5.37
N ARG A 98 6.66 -12.41 -6.31
CA ARG A 98 8.11 -12.13 -6.27
C ARG A 98 8.42 -10.70 -5.82
N GLU A 99 7.38 -9.89 -5.71
CA GLU A 99 7.41 -8.54 -5.18
C GLU A 99 7.70 -8.56 -3.69
N ASN A 100 8.48 -7.58 -3.23
CA ASN A 100 8.74 -7.36 -1.83
C ASN A 100 7.61 -6.58 -1.15
N LEU A 101 6.40 -7.14 -1.12
CA LEU A 101 5.19 -6.45 -0.63
C LEU A 101 5.23 -6.04 0.84
N PHE A 102 6.07 -6.68 1.65
CA PHE A 102 6.21 -6.38 3.07
C PHE A 102 7.40 -5.46 3.39
N GLY A 103 8.17 -5.03 2.39
CA GLY A 103 9.28 -4.09 2.61
C GLY A 103 10.42 -4.71 3.42
N VAL A 104 10.76 -5.97 3.13
CA VAL A 104 11.96 -6.62 3.67
C VAL A 104 13.19 -5.81 3.24
N PRO A 105 14.08 -5.42 4.17
CA PRO A 105 15.21 -4.57 3.83
C PRO A 105 16.27 -5.33 3.02
N PRO A 106 17.20 -4.61 2.36
CA PRO A 106 18.32 -5.21 1.63
C PRO A 106 19.22 -6.10 2.50
N ASP A 107 19.93 -7.05 1.88
CA ASP A 107 20.71 -8.07 2.58
C ASP A 107 21.81 -7.51 3.48
N GLU A 108 22.41 -6.39 3.08
CA GLU A 108 23.49 -5.68 3.76
C GLU A 108 23.08 -5.08 5.12
N THR A 109 21.78 -4.91 5.36
CA THR A 109 21.23 -4.39 6.63
C THR A 109 21.21 -5.45 7.73
N PHE A 110 21.29 -6.73 7.38
CA PHE A 110 21.14 -7.82 8.33
C PHE A 110 22.47 -8.19 9.00
N ALA A 111 22.49 -8.15 10.33
CA ALA A 111 23.63 -8.57 11.14
C ALA A 111 23.30 -9.83 11.94
N LYS A 112 24.28 -10.74 12.11
CA LYS A 112 24.13 -11.95 12.92
C LYS A 112 23.84 -11.59 14.38
N VAL A 113 22.83 -12.24 14.96
CA VAL A 113 22.41 -12.08 16.37
C VAL A 113 22.43 -13.38 17.16
N ALA A 114 22.31 -14.54 16.51
CA ALA A 114 22.38 -15.84 17.17
C ALA A 114 22.87 -16.94 16.22
N ASP A 115 23.54 -17.93 16.81
CA ASP A 115 23.75 -19.24 16.19
C ASP A 115 22.50 -20.12 16.32
N GLU A 116 22.37 -21.11 15.45
CA GLU A 116 21.31 -22.12 15.54
C GLU A 116 21.26 -22.77 16.93
N GLY A 117 20.05 -22.91 17.47
CA GLY A 117 19.81 -23.45 18.82
C GLY A 117 19.99 -22.45 19.95
N LYS A 118 20.26 -21.16 19.66
CA LYS A 118 20.32 -20.09 20.66
C LYS A 118 19.11 -19.17 20.58
N ASP A 119 18.78 -18.56 21.72
CA ASP A 119 17.77 -17.50 21.78
C ASP A 119 18.43 -16.14 21.63
N PHE A 120 17.67 -15.17 21.09
CA PHE A 120 18.04 -13.76 21.10
C PHE A 120 16.81 -12.87 21.35
N SER A 121 17.06 -11.62 21.69
CA SER A 121 16.04 -10.59 21.89
C SER A 121 16.29 -9.37 21.02
N ASN A 122 15.26 -8.53 20.85
CA ASN A 122 15.40 -7.21 20.27
C ASN A 122 15.31 -6.15 21.38
N PRO A 123 16.44 -5.53 21.76
CA PRO A 123 16.45 -4.54 22.84
C PRO A 123 15.85 -3.19 22.42
N ASN A 124 15.64 -2.95 21.13
CA ASN A 124 15.09 -1.70 20.61
C ASN A 124 13.56 -1.76 20.69
N GLY A 125 12.88 -0.65 20.98
CA GLY A 125 11.42 -0.62 21.16
C GLY A 125 10.57 -0.80 19.88
N GLU A 126 11.20 -0.85 18.71
CA GLU A 126 10.54 -1.01 17.41
C GLU A 126 10.47 -2.48 16.96
N TYR A 127 9.57 -2.79 16.02
CA TYR A 127 9.60 -4.09 15.34
C TYR A 127 10.77 -4.14 14.36
N ARG A 128 11.47 -5.27 14.30
CA ARG A 128 12.60 -5.48 13.36
C ARG A 128 12.45 -6.75 12.56
N TRP A 129 12.98 -6.72 11.33
CA TRP A 129 13.08 -7.90 10.50
C TRP A 129 14.10 -8.89 11.07
N VAL A 130 13.71 -10.16 11.10
CA VAL A 130 14.57 -11.28 11.46
C VAL A 130 14.59 -12.26 10.31
N ARG A 131 15.75 -12.84 10.03
CA ARG A 131 15.87 -13.95 9.10
C ARG A 131 16.67 -15.12 9.69
N TYR A 132 16.29 -16.33 9.32
CA TYR A 132 16.95 -17.58 9.72
C TYR A 132 17.36 -18.39 8.50
N GLY A 133 18.60 -18.85 8.48
CA GLY A 133 19.15 -19.61 7.36
C GLY A 133 20.65 -19.42 7.18
N THR A 134 21.14 -19.66 5.97
CA THR A 134 22.56 -19.50 5.60
C THR A 134 22.73 -19.50 4.08
N GLY A 135 23.86 -19.01 3.57
CA GLY A 135 24.23 -19.15 2.15
C GLY A 135 23.24 -18.55 1.15
N GLY A 136 22.58 -17.45 1.50
CA GLY A 136 21.56 -16.79 0.64
C GLY A 136 20.17 -17.41 0.72
N LYS A 137 19.98 -18.44 1.55
CA LYS A 137 18.71 -19.13 1.77
C LYS A 137 18.14 -18.74 3.12
N TRP A 138 16.98 -18.09 3.14
CA TRP A 138 16.45 -17.42 4.33
C TRP A 138 14.93 -17.58 4.48
N ALA A 139 14.48 -17.74 5.72
CA ALA A 139 13.09 -17.57 6.15
C ALA A 139 12.99 -16.32 7.03
N TYR A 140 11.98 -15.48 6.82
CA TYR A 140 11.85 -14.18 7.47
C TYR A 140 10.65 -14.12 8.43
N THR A 141 10.80 -13.33 9.49
CA THR A 141 9.74 -12.99 10.45
C THR A 141 9.99 -11.60 11.04
N LEU A 142 9.14 -11.16 11.97
CA LEU A 142 9.33 -9.96 12.78
C LEU A 142 9.59 -10.33 14.24
N ILE A 143 10.37 -9.47 14.92
CA ILE A 143 10.51 -9.49 16.37
C ILE A 143 10.05 -8.15 16.96
N GLY A 144 9.22 -8.21 17.98
CA GLY A 144 8.82 -7.04 18.76
C GLY A 144 9.94 -6.51 19.65
N GLY A 145 9.87 -5.22 19.95
CA GLY A 145 10.85 -4.54 20.78
C GLY A 145 10.61 -4.69 22.27
N SER A 146 11.33 -5.59 22.94
CA SER A 146 11.33 -5.74 24.40
C SER A 146 12.50 -6.63 24.84
N ASN A 147 13.04 -6.35 26.03
CA ASN A 147 14.04 -7.24 26.65
C ASN A 147 13.47 -8.62 27.02
N SER A 148 12.15 -8.74 27.10
CA SER A 148 11.44 -9.98 27.44
C SER A 148 11.06 -10.81 26.21
N GLN A 149 10.92 -10.18 25.05
CA GLN A 149 10.64 -10.87 23.79
C GLN A 149 11.88 -11.65 23.36
N LYS A 150 11.73 -12.97 23.23
CA LYS A 150 12.79 -13.86 22.75
C LYS A 150 12.30 -14.66 21.56
N ILE A 151 13.19 -14.85 20.60
CA ILE A 151 13.01 -15.78 19.50
C ILE A 151 14.07 -16.87 19.62
N ALA A 152 13.63 -18.12 19.51
CA ALA A 152 14.52 -19.27 19.40
C ALA A 152 15.03 -19.36 17.96
N CYS A 153 16.35 -19.39 17.78
CA CYS A 153 16.97 -19.52 16.47
C CYS A 153 16.99 -20.98 15.99
N THR A 154 15.82 -21.55 15.71
CA THR A 154 15.65 -22.99 15.43
C THR A 154 14.70 -23.27 14.27
N ASN A 155 14.87 -24.42 13.63
CA ASN A 155 13.94 -24.96 12.65
C ASN A 155 12.50 -25.04 13.19
N ASP A 156 12.33 -25.31 14.49
CA ASP A 156 11.01 -25.45 15.10
C ASP A 156 10.28 -24.11 15.19
N TYR A 157 10.98 -23.03 15.58
CA TYR A 157 10.39 -21.70 15.61
C TYR A 157 10.02 -21.22 14.20
N PHE A 158 10.91 -21.43 13.23
CA PHE A 158 10.63 -21.08 11.82
C PHE A 158 9.73 -22.12 11.11
N GLY A 159 9.37 -23.22 11.79
CA GLY A 159 8.53 -24.33 11.36
C GLY A 159 8.99 -25.13 10.12
N PHE A 160 10.19 -24.84 9.61
CA PHE A 160 10.90 -25.67 8.65
C PHE A 160 12.41 -25.39 8.66
N ASP A 161 13.17 -26.30 8.04
CA ASP A 161 14.61 -26.16 7.82
C ASP A 161 14.88 -25.56 6.43
N PRO A 162 15.32 -24.29 6.33
CA PRO A 162 15.61 -23.65 5.05
C PRO A 162 16.84 -24.24 4.35
N VAL A 163 17.77 -24.86 5.09
CA VAL A 163 19.02 -25.40 4.55
C VAL A 163 19.43 -26.68 5.29
N LYS A 164 18.83 -27.80 4.88
CA LYS A 164 19.10 -29.11 5.48
C LYS A 164 20.59 -29.48 5.45
N GLY A 165 21.10 -29.91 6.60
CA GLY A 165 22.47 -30.39 6.75
C GLY A 165 23.54 -29.30 6.80
N SER A 166 23.16 -28.03 6.95
CA SER A 166 24.08 -26.91 7.19
C SER A 166 23.73 -26.17 8.47
N ASP A 167 24.72 -25.64 9.16
CA ASP A 167 24.51 -24.77 10.32
C ASP A 167 23.88 -23.45 9.86
N LYS A 168 22.81 -23.05 10.55
CA LYS A 168 22.07 -21.83 10.24
C LYS A 168 22.34 -20.77 11.29
N VAL A 169 22.01 -19.52 10.98
CA VAL A 169 22.12 -18.40 11.89
C VAL A 169 20.86 -17.55 11.83
N CYS A 170 20.59 -16.83 12.91
CA CYS A 170 19.61 -15.76 12.91
C CYS A 170 20.32 -14.43 12.72
N GLN A 171 19.74 -13.60 11.86
CA GLN A 171 20.18 -12.25 11.62
C GLN A 171 19.01 -11.28 11.84
N MET A 172 19.32 -10.09 12.30
CA MET A 172 18.36 -9.00 12.50
C MET A 172 18.73 -7.85 11.58
N GLY A 173 17.73 -7.32 10.86
CA GLY A 173 17.87 -6.19 9.96
C GLY A 173 17.28 -4.91 10.53
N ASP A 174 16.90 -4.02 9.62
CA ASP A 174 16.29 -2.75 9.94
C ASP A 174 14.87 -2.88 10.49
N ALA A 175 14.37 -1.75 11.01
CA ALA A 175 13.02 -1.64 11.54
C ALA A 175 11.97 -1.92 10.47
N TYR A 176 10.88 -2.56 10.88
CA TYR A 176 9.68 -2.71 10.06
C TYR A 176 8.91 -1.38 10.04
N THR A 177 8.73 -0.81 8.85
CA THR A 177 8.21 0.56 8.66
C THR A 177 6.79 0.62 8.10
N LEU A 178 6.24 -0.51 7.62
CA LEU A 178 4.91 -0.52 7.01
C LEU A 178 3.78 -0.57 8.05
N GLY A 179 4.08 -0.76 9.32
CA GLY A 179 3.09 -0.65 10.39
C GLY A 179 2.51 0.76 10.46
N TYR A 180 1.18 0.87 10.39
CA TYR A 180 0.46 2.14 10.51
C TYR A 180 -0.37 2.19 11.79
N GLY A 181 -0.27 3.31 12.49
CA GLY A 181 -0.98 3.56 13.74
C GLY A 181 -0.44 2.72 14.90
N GLU A 182 -1.19 2.73 16.00
CA GLU A 182 -0.86 1.95 17.19
C GLU A 182 -1.23 0.47 17.03
N VAL A 183 -0.60 -0.38 17.84
CA VAL A 183 -0.96 -1.79 17.94
C VAL A 183 -2.19 -1.93 18.83
N ILE A 184 -3.31 -2.38 18.26
CA ILE A 184 -4.63 -2.37 18.90
C ILE A 184 -4.94 -3.75 19.46
N GLU A 185 -5.28 -3.85 20.75
CA GLU A 185 -5.85 -5.08 21.32
C GLU A 185 -7.26 -5.28 20.77
N CYS A 186 -7.54 -6.48 20.27
CA CYS A 186 -8.82 -6.79 19.65
C CYS A 186 -9.54 -7.98 20.28
N ALA A 187 -8.83 -8.87 20.97
CA ALA A 187 -9.42 -10.04 21.57
C ALA A 187 -8.59 -10.62 22.72
N THR A 188 -9.28 -11.26 23.64
CA THR A 188 -8.68 -12.24 24.55
C THR A 188 -8.57 -13.61 23.88
N GLU A 189 -7.70 -14.46 24.39
CA GLU A 189 -7.60 -15.87 23.95
C GLU A 189 -8.98 -16.54 23.87
N ASP A 190 -9.15 -17.38 22.84
CA ASP A 190 -10.38 -18.10 22.47
C ASP A 190 -11.55 -17.21 22.06
N ARG A 191 -11.29 -15.94 21.71
CA ARG A 191 -12.27 -15.02 21.10
C ARG A 191 -11.89 -14.69 19.67
N GLU A 192 -12.85 -14.15 18.94
CA GLU A 192 -12.60 -13.60 17.61
C GLU A 192 -12.07 -12.17 17.73
N CYS A 193 -10.92 -11.91 17.12
CA CYS A 193 -10.35 -10.58 16.99
C CYS A 193 -11.00 -9.87 15.81
N GLN A 194 -11.69 -8.76 16.08
CA GLN A 194 -12.30 -7.92 15.06
C GLN A 194 -11.36 -6.78 14.66
N MET A 195 -11.18 -6.59 13.36
CA MET A 195 -10.31 -5.58 12.76
C MET A 195 -11.15 -4.54 12.04
N ASN A 196 -10.81 -3.27 12.23
CA ASN A 196 -11.44 -2.17 11.50
C ASN A 196 -10.74 -1.88 10.15
N VAL A 197 -10.09 -2.89 9.58
CA VAL A 197 -9.32 -2.83 8.34
C VAL A 197 -9.60 -4.11 7.56
N GLY A 198 -9.93 -3.98 6.27
CA GLY A 198 -10.27 -5.12 5.41
C GLY A 198 -9.17 -5.57 4.47
N ASP A 199 -7.93 -5.44 4.90
CA ASP A 199 -6.75 -5.85 4.13
C ASP A 199 -5.78 -6.61 5.05
N VAL A 200 -4.60 -6.93 4.55
CA VAL A 200 -3.52 -7.55 5.31
C VAL A 200 -3.12 -6.68 6.49
N VAL A 201 -3.06 -7.31 7.65
CA VAL A 201 -2.60 -6.69 8.89
C VAL A 201 -1.40 -7.44 9.44
N MET A 202 -0.57 -6.73 10.20
CA MET A 202 0.34 -7.39 11.13
C MET A 202 -0.45 -7.76 12.38
N VAL A 203 -0.48 -9.03 12.75
CA VAL A 203 -1.11 -9.51 13.98
C VAL A 203 -0.06 -10.03 14.95
N ARG A 204 -0.36 -9.94 16.23
CA ARG A 204 0.44 -10.60 17.27
C ARG A 204 -0.44 -11.28 18.30
N TYR A 205 -0.01 -12.45 18.75
CA TYR A 205 -0.69 -13.25 19.75
C TYR A 205 0.29 -13.66 20.85
N GLY A 206 -0.10 -13.46 22.10
CA GLY A 206 0.80 -13.70 23.22
C GLY A 206 0.44 -12.93 24.47
N ALA A 207 1.38 -12.89 25.41
CA ALA A 207 1.27 -12.18 26.69
C ALA A 207 2.67 -11.89 27.24
N GLU A 208 2.77 -10.95 28.19
CA GLU A 208 4.03 -10.66 28.91
C GLU A 208 5.22 -10.38 27.97
N ASP A 209 5.00 -9.62 26.91
CA ASP A 209 6.01 -9.32 25.89
C ASP A 209 6.60 -10.56 25.22
N ARG A 210 5.84 -11.66 25.16
CA ARG A 210 6.15 -12.85 24.37
C ARG A 210 5.03 -13.09 23.37
N TYR A 211 5.28 -12.66 22.15
CA TYR A 211 4.32 -12.71 21.06
C TYR A 211 4.85 -13.50 19.86
N ASP A 212 3.96 -14.24 19.21
CA ASP A 212 4.12 -14.66 17.82
C ASP A 212 3.55 -13.56 16.91
N ILE A 213 4.28 -13.18 15.86
CA ILE A 213 3.93 -12.05 14.99
C ILE A 213 3.78 -12.56 13.55
N ARG A 214 2.69 -12.16 12.88
CA ARG A 214 2.39 -12.61 11.51
C ARG A 214 1.72 -11.55 10.67
N PHE A 215 1.64 -11.86 9.38
CA PHE A 215 0.78 -11.16 8.44
C PHE A 215 -0.39 -12.05 8.08
N VAL A 216 -1.60 -11.48 8.11
CA VAL A 216 -2.84 -12.22 7.81
C VAL A 216 -3.81 -11.33 7.03
N HIS A 217 -4.57 -11.97 6.15
CA HIS A 217 -5.81 -11.44 5.58
C HIS A 217 -6.92 -12.41 5.96
N HIS A 218 -8.09 -11.90 6.31
CA HIS A 218 -9.20 -12.77 6.70
C HIS A 218 -10.54 -12.12 6.35
N THR A 219 -11.41 -12.93 5.76
CA THR A 219 -12.78 -12.58 5.40
C THR A 219 -13.53 -12.05 6.61
N GLY A 220 -14.32 -11.00 6.41
CA GLY A 220 -15.09 -10.37 7.49
C GLY A 220 -14.26 -9.53 8.45
N ASN A 221 -12.98 -9.28 8.11
CA ASN A 221 -12.05 -8.48 8.88
C ASN A 221 -11.87 -9.02 10.31
N ALA A 222 -11.88 -10.34 10.48
CA ALA A 222 -11.84 -10.95 11.79
C ALA A 222 -11.05 -12.25 11.77
N PHE A 223 -10.32 -12.57 12.84
CA PHE A 223 -9.59 -13.83 12.93
C PHE A 223 -9.68 -14.49 14.33
N PRO A 224 -9.56 -15.82 14.43
CA PRO A 224 -9.57 -16.52 15.72
C PRO A 224 -8.32 -16.22 16.57
N CYS A 225 -8.51 -15.79 17.81
CA CYS A 225 -7.43 -15.55 18.77
C CYS A 225 -7.03 -16.82 19.54
N GLU A 226 -6.47 -17.81 18.84
CA GLU A 226 -6.14 -19.11 19.45
C GLU A 226 -4.84 -19.73 18.91
N ASN A 227 -4.28 -20.66 19.70
CA ASN A 227 -3.05 -21.39 19.38
C ASN A 227 -3.08 -22.09 18.02
N ASN A 228 -4.23 -22.59 17.55
CA ASN A 228 -4.28 -23.29 16.26
C ASN A 228 -4.11 -22.31 15.08
N PHE A 229 -4.73 -21.14 15.17
CA PHE A 229 -4.61 -20.10 14.15
C PHE A 229 -3.16 -19.61 14.07
N PHE A 230 -2.49 -19.45 15.21
CA PHE A 230 -1.08 -19.10 15.27
C PHE A 230 -0.14 -20.31 15.19
N GLY A 231 -0.60 -21.56 15.15
CA GLY A 231 0.26 -22.77 15.08
C GLY A 231 1.31 -22.96 16.20
N VAL A 232 1.46 -22.00 17.10
CA VAL A 232 2.43 -21.98 18.21
C VAL A 232 1.76 -21.37 19.44
N ASP A 233 2.13 -21.89 20.61
CA ASP A 233 1.80 -21.26 21.89
C ASP A 233 3.04 -20.51 22.39
N PRO A 234 3.10 -19.18 22.25
CA PRO A 234 4.28 -18.42 22.66
C PRO A 234 4.45 -18.38 24.18
N ILE A 235 3.38 -18.62 24.94
CA ILE A 235 3.39 -18.56 26.41
C ILE A 235 2.13 -19.24 27.00
N HIS A 236 2.34 -20.19 27.92
CA HIS A 236 1.27 -20.92 28.61
C HIS A 236 0.59 -20.11 29.74
N THR A 237 0.15 -18.91 29.42
CA THR A 237 -0.72 -18.05 30.24
C THR A 237 -1.87 -17.52 29.39
N GLY A 238 -2.79 -16.76 29.98
CA GLY A 238 -3.89 -16.14 29.23
C GLY A 238 -3.36 -15.15 28.19
N LYS A 239 -3.54 -15.47 26.91
CA LYS A 239 -3.02 -14.67 25.79
C LYS A 239 -4.03 -13.61 25.30
N ARG A 240 -3.51 -12.71 24.48
CA ARG A 240 -4.24 -11.60 23.85
C ARG A 240 -3.83 -11.51 22.38
N CYS A 241 -4.77 -11.10 21.54
CA CYS A 241 -4.49 -10.76 20.15
C CYS A 241 -4.50 -9.26 19.96
N TYR A 242 -3.56 -8.83 19.14
CA TYR A 242 -3.46 -7.46 18.68
C TYR A 242 -3.30 -7.45 17.16
N TYR A 243 -3.71 -6.35 16.55
CA TYR A 243 -3.45 -6.10 15.14
C TYR A 243 -2.89 -4.69 14.93
N GLN A 244 -2.20 -4.51 13.81
CA GLN A 244 -1.75 -3.23 13.30
C GLN A 244 -1.96 -3.22 11.79
N ALA A 245 -2.55 -2.15 11.30
CA ALA A 245 -2.76 -1.96 9.87
C ALA A 245 -1.42 -1.81 9.15
N GLN A 246 -1.39 -2.13 7.86
CA GLN A 246 -0.23 -1.92 7.01
C GLN A 246 -0.45 -0.77 6.06
N LYS A 247 0.62 -0.06 5.71
CA LYS A 247 0.64 0.82 4.55
C LYS A 247 0.96 -0.01 3.31
N PRO A 248 0.32 0.24 2.16
CA PRO A 248 0.78 -0.32 0.90
C PRO A 248 2.15 0.25 0.54
N LEU A 249 2.95 -0.52 -0.20
CA LEU A 249 4.19 -0.03 -0.78
C LEU A 249 3.88 0.74 -2.05
N SER A 250 4.34 1.99 -2.12
CA SER A 250 4.36 2.71 -3.38
C SER A 250 5.52 2.23 -4.23
N VAL A 251 5.25 2.06 -5.53
CA VAL A 251 6.29 1.79 -6.53
C VAL A 251 6.80 3.10 -7.12
N ASN A 252 5.89 4.03 -7.41
CA ASN A 252 6.19 5.34 -7.96
C ASN A 252 4.99 6.28 -7.84
N THR A 253 5.27 7.59 -7.78
CA THR A 253 4.29 8.64 -8.00
C THR A 253 4.75 9.55 -9.11
N VAL A 254 3.84 9.87 -10.02
CA VAL A 254 4.09 10.76 -11.16
C VAL A 254 3.08 11.90 -11.15
N GLY A 255 3.53 13.10 -11.49
CA GLY A 255 2.69 14.27 -11.65
C GLY A 255 2.31 14.46 -13.12
N ARG A 256 1.16 15.06 -13.38
CA ARG A 256 0.73 15.41 -14.74
C ARG A 256 -0.13 16.65 -14.72
N TRP A 257 0.11 17.51 -15.71
CA TRP A 257 -0.82 18.55 -16.09
C TRP A 257 -1.76 18.06 -17.19
N GLU A 258 -3.06 18.18 -16.95
CA GLU A 258 -4.09 17.84 -17.93
C GLU A 258 -4.84 19.08 -18.37
N LYS A 259 -4.95 19.28 -19.69
CA LYS A 259 -5.74 20.37 -20.26
C LYS A 259 -7.22 20.06 -20.09
N VAL A 260 -7.89 20.79 -19.21
CA VAL A 260 -9.29 20.56 -18.87
C VAL A 260 -10.23 21.23 -19.88
N ILE A 261 -9.92 22.48 -20.25
CA ILE A 261 -10.71 23.24 -21.21
C ILE A 261 -9.83 24.30 -21.90
N SER A 262 -10.19 24.67 -23.13
CA SER A 262 -9.56 25.77 -23.85
C SER A 262 -10.58 26.59 -24.63
N CYS A 263 -10.18 27.78 -25.05
CA CYS A 263 -10.98 28.68 -25.82
C CYS A 263 -10.11 29.59 -26.70
N ASP A 264 -10.72 30.07 -27.77
CA ASP A 264 -10.09 30.93 -28.77
C ASP A 264 -10.85 32.26 -28.90
N GLY A 265 -10.13 33.33 -29.21
CA GLY A 265 -10.68 34.67 -29.45
C GLY A 265 -10.41 35.67 -28.33
N LYS A 266 -10.55 36.97 -28.66
CA LYS A 266 -10.38 38.08 -27.70
C LYS A 266 -11.43 37.99 -26.59
N ASN A 267 -11.03 38.25 -25.34
CA ASN A 267 -11.87 38.14 -24.14
C ASN A 267 -12.41 36.73 -23.91
N CYS A 268 -11.54 35.76 -23.66
CA CYS A 268 -11.97 34.45 -23.22
C CYS A 268 -11.96 34.29 -21.68
N PRO A 269 -13.11 34.45 -21.00
CA PRO A 269 -13.26 34.01 -19.62
C PRO A 269 -13.40 32.47 -19.58
N ILE A 270 -12.53 31.82 -18.82
CA ILE A 270 -12.72 30.41 -18.45
C ILE A 270 -13.19 30.36 -17.00
N SER A 271 -14.32 29.71 -16.78
CA SER A 271 -14.79 29.29 -15.46
C SER A 271 -15.27 27.85 -15.58
N HIS A 272 -14.64 26.92 -14.87
CA HIS A 272 -14.86 25.49 -15.03
C HIS A 272 -14.77 24.75 -13.69
N GLU A 273 -15.65 23.78 -13.47
CA GLU A 273 -15.57 22.91 -12.29
C GLU A 273 -14.55 21.80 -12.51
N ILE A 274 -13.55 21.72 -11.64
CA ILE A 274 -12.53 20.68 -11.65
C ILE A 274 -12.76 19.68 -10.51
N SER A 275 -12.28 18.45 -10.73
CA SER A 275 -12.37 17.36 -9.75
C SER A 275 -11.32 17.54 -8.66
N VAL A 276 -11.67 17.40 -7.39
CA VAL A 276 -10.71 17.41 -6.27
C VAL A 276 -10.95 16.21 -5.37
N GLY A 277 -9.89 15.46 -5.09
CA GLY A 277 -9.91 14.29 -4.22
C GLY A 277 -9.14 13.12 -4.79
N THR A 278 -9.45 11.92 -4.30
CA THR A 278 -8.71 10.68 -4.60
C THR A 278 -9.59 9.65 -5.28
N THR A 279 -9.05 8.96 -6.28
CA THR A 279 -9.65 7.78 -6.92
C THR A 279 -8.80 6.56 -6.60
N LYS A 280 -9.45 5.41 -6.40
CA LYS A 280 -8.80 4.14 -6.08
C LYS A 280 -9.54 2.99 -6.73
N THR A 281 -8.80 1.96 -7.12
CA THR A 281 -9.35 0.69 -7.62
C THR A 281 -9.62 -0.34 -6.52
N ASN A 282 -9.22 -0.06 -5.26
CA ASN A 282 -9.27 -1.01 -4.15
C ASN A 282 -10.12 -0.52 -2.96
N SER A 283 -10.47 -1.45 -2.06
CA SER A 283 -11.36 -1.26 -0.89
C SER A 283 -10.69 -0.57 0.31
N TRP A 284 -9.52 0.07 0.13
CA TRP A 284 -8.76 0.71 1.21
C TRP A 284 -9.52 1.90 1.80
N THR A 285 -10.37 1.63 2.79
CA THR A 285 -11.03 2.64 3.61
C THR A 285 -10.06 3.19 4.64
N THR A 286 -9.07 3.96 4.18
CA THR A 286 -8.78 5.29 4.74
C THR A 286 -7.87 6.03 3.77
N THR A 287 -8.43 7.03 3.12
CA THR A 287 -7.80 8.29 2.74
C THR A 287 -6.44 8.61 3.42
N GLN A 288 -6.29 8.37 4.73
CA GLN A 288 -5.06 8.66 5.49
C GLN A 288 -3.89 7.70 5.21
N GLN A 289 -4.10 6.38 5.17
CA GLN A 289 -3.02 5.40 4.94
C GLN A 289 -2.41 5.58 3.55
N TRP A 290 -3.28 5.72 2.56
CA TRP A 290 -2.90 5.98 1.18
C TRP A 290 -2.21 7.33 1.02
N GLY A 291 -2.71 8.37 1.68
CA GLY A 291 -2.05 9.67 1.67
C GLY A 291 -0.59 9.61 2.15
N ILE A 292 -0.28 8.73 3.10
CA ILE A 292 1.10 8.52 3.55
C ILE A 292 1.93 7.80 2.49
N THR A 293 1.42 6.70 1.91
CA THR A 293 2.10 5.97 0.82
C THR A 293 2.42 6.89 -0.36
N VAL A 294 1.46 7.72 -0.79
CA VAL A 294 1.65 8.72 -1.84
C VAL A 294 2.67 9.77 -1.43
N THR A 295 2.61 10.25 -0.18
CA THR A 295 3.57 11.25 0.33
C THR A 295 5.00 10.71 0.35
N GLU A 296 5.22 9.53 0.94
CA GLU A 296 6.54 8.87 1.00
C GLU A 296 7.11 8.62 -0.40
N SER A 297 6.24 8.23 -1.36
CA SER A 297 6.61 8.06 -2.76
C SER A 297 7.03 9.37 -3.44
N MET A 298 6.30 10.45 -3.18
CA MET A 298 6.66 11.77 -3.70
C MET A 298 7.95 12.29 -3.07
N GLU A 299 8.19 12.04 -1.77
CA GLU A 299 9.45 12.40 -1.11
C GLU A 299 10.67 11.71 -1.73
N ALA A 300 10.51 10.54 -2.35
CA ALA A 300 11.56 9.88 -3.13
C ALA A 300 11.86 10.58 -4.49
N GLY A 301 10.99 11.51 -4.90
CA GLY A 301 11.13 12.34 -6.09
C GLY A 301 9.93 12.22 -7.03
N LEU A 302 9.38 13.35 -7.47
CA LEU A 302 8.24 13.42 -8.38
C LEU A 302 8.70 13.74 -9.81
N THR A 303 8.26 12.94 -10.78
CA THR A 303 8.49 13.21 -12.20
C THR A 303 7.22 13.76 -12.85
N ILE A 304 7.35 14.83 -13.65
CA ILE A 304 6.24 15.41 -14.41
C ILE A 304 6.13 14.75 -15.79
N LEU A 305 5.02 14.07 -16.03
CA LEU A 305 4.74 13.40 -17.30
C LEU A 305 4.48 14.41 -18.42
N GLY A 306 4.90 14.05 -19.62
CA GLY A 306 4.85 14.91 -20.81
C GLY A 306 6.09 15.79 -21.00
N THR A 307 6.78 16.13 -19.91
CA THR A 307 8.01 16.94 -19.95
C THR A 307 9.24 16.17 -19.49
N GLY A 308 9.08 15.16 -18.62
CA GLY A 308 10.17 14.34 -18.09
C GLY A 308 10.95 15.00 -16.96
N VAL A 309 10.62 16.25 -16.61
CA VAL A 309 11.30 17.00 -15.54
C VAL A 309 11.11 16.30 -14.21
N LYS A 310 12.21 16.03 -13.50
CA LYS A 310 12.19 15.41 -12.17
C LYS A 310 12.47 16.45 -11.10
N ALA A 311 11.55 16.61 -10.16
CA ALA A 311 11.80 17.44 -8.99
C ALA A 311 12.69 16.71 -7.99
N SER A 312 13.53 17.46 -7.27
CA SER A 312 14.32 16.90 -6.17
C SER A 312 13.42 16.40 -5.03
N ALA A 313 13.97 15.54 -4.18
CA ALA A 313 13.27 15.01 -3.01
C ALA A 313 12.70 16.13 -2.11
N SER A 314 13.48 17.19 -1.87
CA SER A 314 13.08 18.32 -1.02
C SER A 314 11.93 19.14 -1.61
N ILE A 315 11.94 19.36 -2.92
CA ILE A 315 10.85 20.08 -3.62
C ILE A 315 9.59 19.22 -3.64
N SER A 316 9.74 17.93 -3.93
CA SER A 316 8.63 16.99 -3.96
C SER A 316 8.00 16.83 -2.57
N GLN A 317 8.81 16.78 -1.51
CA GLN A 317 8.36 16.81 -0.12
C GLN A 317 7.59 18.10 0.21
N SER A 318 8.12 19.27 -0.18
CA SER A 318 7.47 20.56 0.04
C SER A 318 6.08 20.60 -0.62
N TYR A 319 5.95 20.05 -1.83
CA TYR A 319 4.67 19.98 -2.52
C TYR A 319 3.72 18.94 -1.89
N ALA A 320 4.21 17.78 -1.49
CA ALA A 320 3.41 16.77 -0.78
C ALA A 320 2.86 17.30 0.56
N ALA A 321 3.58 18.21 1.21
CA ALA A 321 3.13 18.92 2.41
C ALA A 321 2.18 20.11 2.13
N SER A 322 1.92 20.46 0.86
CA SER A 322 1.08 21.60 0.53
C SER A 322 -0.38 21.38 0.95
N PHE A 323 -1.07 22.49 1.26
CA PHE A 323 -2.49 22.43 1.64
C PHE A 323 -3.37 21.84 0.52
N ALA A 324 -3.10 22.21 -0.73
CA ALA A 324 -3.88 21.73 -1.87
C ALA A 324 -3.76 20.20 -2.02
N PHE A 325 -2.55 19.67 -1.87
CA PHE A 325 -2.30 18.24 -1.96
C PHE A 325 -2.89 17.46 -0.77
N THR A 326 -2.56 17.87 0.45
CA THR A 326 -3.07 17.20 1.68
C THR A 326 -4.59 17.27 1.81
N SER A 327 -5.22 18.38 1.39
CA SER A 327 -6.68 18.51 1.34
C SER A 327 -7.31 17.58 0.31
N ALA A 328 -6.70 17.42 -0.87
CA ALA A 328 -7.15 16.48 -1.88
C ALA A 328 -7.01 15.03 -1.40
N LEU A 329 -5.83 14.67 -0.84
CA LEU A 329 -5.59 13.35 -0.24
C LEU A 329 -6.64 12.99 0.79
N SER A 330 -7.18 13.97 1.53
CA SER A 330 -8.15 13.80 2.62
C SER A 330 -9.59 13.46 2.20
N LYS A 331 -9.91 13.37 0.89
CA LYS A 331 -11.29 13.24 0.39
C LYS A 331 -11.39 12.28 -0.80
N SER A 332 -12.54 11.64 -0.96
CA SER A 332 -12.91 11.02 -2.24
C SER A 332 -13.13 12.10 -3.31
N VAL A 333 -12.89 11.78 -4.58
CA VAL A 333 -13.12 12.75 -5.68
C VAL A 333 -14.54 13.33 -5.64
N THR A 334 -14.60 14.67 -5.69
CA THR A 334 -15.81 15.46 -5.87
C THR A 334 -15.57 16.55 -6.92
N GLN A 335 -16.60 16.90 -7.70
CA GLN A 335 -16.53 17.92 -8.75
C GLN A 335 -17.12 19.26 -8.28
N ASN A 336 -16.52 19.87 -7.26
CA ASN A 336 -17.13 21.04 -6.61
C ASN A 336 -16.19 22.25 -6.53
N TYR A 337 -15.04 22.23 -7.21
CA TYR A 337 -14.10 23.35 -7.18
C TYR A 337 -14.12 24.12 -8.49
N THR A 338 -14.49 25.41 -8.43
CA THR A 338 -14.52 26.27 -9.62
C THR A 338 -13.15 26.91 -9.87
N ALA A 339 -12.48 26.51 -10.94
CA ALA A 339 -11.27 27.13 -11.44
C ALA A 339 -11.62 28.24 -12.43
N THR A 340 -10.98 29.40 -12.30
CA THR A 340 -11.26 30.57 -13.12
C THR A 340 -9.99 31.17 -13.69
N CYS A 341 -9.95 31.40 -15.00
CA CYS A 341 -8.90 32.20 -15.61
C CYS A 341 -9.38 33.64 -15.77
N ASP A 342 -8.64 34.58 -15.16
CA ASP A 342 -8.94 36.01 -15.24
C ASP A 342 -9.01 36.46 -16.71
N PRO A 343 -10.16 36.93 -17.23
CA PRO A 343 -10.31 37.38 -18.61
C PRO A 343 -9.43 38.57 -18.98
N SER A 344 -8.73 39.21 -18.02
CA SER A 344 -7.76 40.25 -18.30
C SER A 344 -6.56 39.74 -19.12
N GLY A 345 -6.04 40.60 -20.01
CA GLY A 345 -4.95 40.29 -20.95
C GLY A 345 -5.38 40.23 -22.43
N GLU A 346 -4.46 40.55 -23.33
CA GLU A 346 -4.70 40.52 -24.79
C GLU A 346 -4.42 39.15 -25.40
N TYR A 347 -4.86 38.07 -24.75
CA TYR A 347 -4.62 36.73 -25.27
C TYR A 347 -5.56 36.38 -26.43
N SER A 348 -5.02 35.74 -27.47
CA SER A 348 -5.78 35.24 -28.63
C SER A 348 -6.33 33.83 -28.41
N SER A 349 -5.73 33.07 -27.48
CA SER A 349 -6.18 31.75 -27.04
C SER A 349 -5.85 31.54 -25.56
N ARG A 350 -6.62 30.68 -24.90
CA ARG A 350 -6.38 30.33 -23.50
C ARG A 350 -6.75 28.89 -23.19
N ALA A 351 -5.98 28.25 -22.33
CA ALA A 351 -6.24 26.92 -21.81
C ALA A 351 -6.14 26.89 -20.29
N LEU A 352 -7.03 26.15 -19.65
CA LEU A 352 -6.98 25.79 -18.24
C LEU A 352 -6.39 24.38 -18.12
N TRP A 353 -5.35 24.27 -17.31
CA TRP A 353 -4.67 23.02 -16.99
C TRP A 353 -4.87 22.71 -15.52
N GLN A 354 -5.17 21.46 -15.18
CA GLN A 354 -5.25 20.98 -13.81
C GLN A 354 -4.09 20.04 -13.50
N PHE A 355 -3.53 20.17 -12.30
CA PHE A 355 -2.51 19.24 -11.84
C PHE A 355 -3.12 18.05 -11.08
N SER A 356 -2.66 16.87 -11.44
CA SER A 356 -3.00 15.61 -10.78
C SER A 356 -1.74 14.76 -10.60
N THR A 357 -1.78 13.85 -9.63
CA THR A 357 -0.76 12.81 -9.47
C THR A 357 -1.38 11.44 -9.66
N GLY A 358 -0.61 10.51 -10.21
CA GLY A 358 -0.93 9.08 -10.24
C GLY A 358 0.10 8.34 -9.44
N THR A 359 -0.35 7.40 -8.61
CA THR A 359 0.52 6.57 -7.77
C THR A 359 0.27 5.11 -8.09
N GLY A 360 1.35 4.44 -8.48
CA GLY A 360 1.42 3.00 -8.64
C GLY A 360 1.73 2.37 -7.31
N GLU A 361 0.95 1.37 -6.93
CA GLU A 361 1.05 0.71 -5.64
C GLU A 361 1.01 -0.80 -5.82
N THR A 362 1.69 -1.49 -4.90
CA THR A 362 1.64 -2.94 -4.84
C THR A 362 0.71 -3.32 -3.70
N CYS A 363 -0.48 -3.79 -4.04
CA CYS A 363 -1.45 -4.25 -3.05
C CYS A 363 -1.20 -5.71 -2.67
N LEU A 364 -1.32 -5.99 -1.38
CA LEU A 364 -1.04 -7.31 -0.83
C LEU A 364 -2.03 -8.38 -1.32
N GLU A 365 -3.28 -8.01 -1.56
CA GLU A 365 -4.32 -8.94 -2.04
C GLU A 365 -4.28 -9.15 -3.56
N SER A 366 -4.34 -8.06 -4.34
CA SER A 366 -4.45 -8.10 -5.81
C SER A 366 -3.11 -8.14 -6.55
N GLY A 367 -1.99 -7.95 -5.84
CA GLY A 367 -0.65 -7.85 -6.42
C GLY A 367 -0.35 -6.48 -7.02
N THR A 368 -1.34 -5.74 -7.54
CA THR A 368 -1.17 -4.34 -7.98
C THR A 368 -2.44 -3.55 -7.72
N CYS A 369 -2.26 -2.28 -7.39
CA CYS A 369 -3.32 -1.30 -7.30
C CYS A 369 -2.82 0.08 -7.70
N ASP A 370 -3.76 0.95 -7.98
CA ASP A 370 -3.51 2.27 -8.53
C ASP A 370 -4.50 3.27 -7.96
N GLY A 371 -4.03 4.50 -7.85
CA GLY A 371 -4.88 5.62 -7.48
C GLY A 371 -4.36 6.93 -8.05
N ALA A 372 -5.27 7.87 -8.23
CA ALA A 372 -4.92 9.23 -8.63
C ALA A 372 -5.39 10.24 -7.59
N THR A 373 -4.56 11.26 -7.35
CA THR A 373 -4.91 12.46 -6.59
C THR A 373 -5.17 13.61 -7.55
N PHE A 374 -6.38 14.14 -7.54
CA PHE A 374 -6.74 15.35 -8.26
C PHE A 374 -6.71 16.53 -7.30
N THR A 375 -5.85 17.51 -7.56
CA THR A 375 -5.68 18.67 -6.69
C THR A 375 -6.49 19.86 -7.19
N ALA A 376 -6.73 20.83 -6.30
CA ALA A 376 -7.33 22.11 -6.69
C ALA A 376 -6.32 23.06 -7.38
N GLU A 377 -5.08 22.62 -7.61
CA GLU A 377 -4.07 23.40 -8.32
C GLU A 377 -4.37 23.40 -9.82
N TYR A 378 -4.43 24.61 -10.39
CA TYR A 378 -4.64 24.81 -11.81
C TYR A 378 -3.76 25.95 -12.35
N LEU A 379 -3.45 25.90 -13.65
CA LEU A 379 -2.72 26.93 -14.35
C LEU A 379 -3.50 27.39 -15.58
N CYS A 380 -3.55 28.70 -15.77
CA CYS A 380 -4.12 29.32 -16.96
C CYS A 380 -3.00 29.72 -17.90
N VAL A 381 -3.00 29.16 -19.10
CA VAL A 381 -1.96 29.39 -20.11
C VAL A 381 -2.59 30.15 -21.27
N GLY A 382 -2.05 31.32 -21.59
CA GLY A 382 -2.47 32.14 -22.72
C GLY A 382 -1.48 32.06 -23.87
N ASP A 383 -1.97 32.08 -25.12
CA ASP A 383 -1.16 32.13 -26.35
C ASP A 383 0.00 31.13 -26.40
N ALA A 384 -0.28 29.90 -25.97
CA ALA A 384 0.71 28.84 -26.00
C ALA A 384 1.21 28.57 -27.43
N PRO A 385 2.53 28.35 -27.63
CA PRO A 385 3.09 27.89 -28.89
C PRO A 385 2.43 26.60 -29.40
N GLY A 386 2.47 26.37 -30.72
CA GLY A 386 1.82 25.19 -31.32
C GLY A 386 2.41 23.84 -30.90
N ASP A 387 3.65 23.82 -30.41
CA ASP A 387 4.37 22.68 -29.86
C ASP A 387 4.28 22.56 -28.32
N TYR A 388 3.48 23.42 -27.68
CA TYR A 388 3.30 23.41 -26.23
C TYR A 388 2.56 22.14 -25.77
N VAL A 389 3.28 21.28 -25.05
CA VAL A 389 2.75 20.01 -24.52
C VAL A 389 2.11 20.14 -23.15
N GLY A 390 2.25 21.30 -22.50
CA GLY A 390 1.73 21.57 -21.16
C GLY A 390 2.79 22.10 -20.20
N PRO A 391 2.38 22.49 -18.98
CA PRO A 391 3.28 22.96 -17.94
C PRO A 391 4.28 21.86 -17.51
N ALA A 392 5.50 22.26 -17.20
CA ALA A 392 6.61 21.35 -16.86
C ALA A 392 6.88 21.23 -15.36
N CYS A 393 6.43 22.19 -14.56
CA CYS A 393 6.81 22.30 -13.16
C CYS A 393 5.72 21.81 -12.21
N ILE A 394 6.15 21.41 -11.02
CA ILE A 394 5.23 21.22 -9.89
C ILE A 394 4.51 22.55 -9.59
N PRO A 395 3.22 22.52 -9.22
CA PRO A 395 2.49 23.74 -8.89
C PRO A 395 3.21 24.57 -7.82
N GLY A 396 3.26 25.89 -8.04
CA GLY A 396 3.98 26.85 -7.20
C GLY A 396 5.46 27.09 -7.56
N TYR A 397 6.00 26.38 -8.55
CA TYR A 397 7.42 26.46 -8.94
C TYR A 397 7.66 26.89 -10.39
N CYS A 398 6.67 27.51 -11.05
CA CYS A 398 6.83 28.07 -12.39
C CYS A 398 7.69 29.35 -12.34
N ALA A 399 8.71 29.45 -13.20
CA ALA A 399 9.53 30.65 -13.36
C ALA A 399 9.06 31.57 -14.50
N ASP A 400 8.22 31.05 -15.41
CA ASP A 400 7.63 31.73 -16.57
C ASP A 400 6.12 31.52 -16.65
N GLU A 401 5.44 32.32 -17.48
CA GLU A 401 3.96 32.30 -17.61
C GLU A 401 3.43 31.00 -18.24
N LEU A 402 4.22 30.35 -19.11
CA LEU A 402 3.88 29.04 -19.68
C LEU A 402 4.29 27.89 -18.74
N CYS A 403 4.96 28.19 -17.63
CA CYS A 403 5.48 27.19 -16.69
C CYS A 403 6.34 26.11 -17.38
N THR A 404 7.14 26.50 -18.37
CA THR A 404 8.10 25.64 -19.06
C THR A 404 9.48 25.65 -18.39
N VAL A 405 9.73 26.64 -17.54
CA VAL A 405 10.97 26.79 -16.75
C VAL A 405 10.61 26.71 -15.28
N CYS A 406 11.32 25.87 -14.53
CA CYS A 406 11.07 25.67 -13.11
C CYS A 406 12.04 26.49 -12.26
N THR A 407 11.59 26.93 -11.08
CA THR A 407 12.44 27.62 -10.09
C THR A 407 13.36 26.66 -9.33
N TYR A 408 13.21 25.36 -9.56
CA TYR A 408 14.11 24.30 -9.10
C TYR A 408 14.88 23.71 -10.29
N GLU A 409 16.10 23.24 -10.02
CA GLU A 409 16.89 22.49 -10.99
C GLU A 409 16.37 21.06 -11.13
N ASP A 410 16.45 20.50 -12.34
CA ASP A 410 16.07 19.12 -12.62
C ASP A 410 16.98 18.15 -11.84
N ALA A 411 16.38 17.26 -11.07
CA ALA A 411 17.10 16.28 -10.27
C ALA A 411 17.89 15.25 -11.11
N ALA A 412 17.67 15.21 -12.44
CA ALA A 412 18.47 14.40 -13.36
C ALA A 412 19.81 15.06 -13.78
N ALA A 413 20.15 16.24 -13.24
CA ALA A 413 21.42 16.93 -13.47
C ALA A 413 22.56 16.54 -12.49
N GLU A 414 22.30 15.61 -11.56
CA GLU A 414 23.32 14.85 -10.80
C GLU A 414 23.47 13.43 -11.37
#